data_AF-A0A1S5Y1H3-F1
#
_entry.id   AF-A0A1S5Y1H3-F1
#
_cell.length_a   1.000
_cell.length_b   1.000
_cell.length_c   1.000
_cell.angle_alpha   90.00
_cell.angle_beta   90.00
_cell.angle_gamma   90.00
#
_symmetry.space_group_name_H-M   'P 1'
#
loop_
_entity.id
_entity.type
_entity.pdbx_description
1 polymer ?
#
loop_
_entity_poly.entity_id
_entity_poly.type
_entity_poly.pdbx_seq_one_letter_code
_entity_poly.pdbx_strand_id
1 'polypeptide(L)'
;MVRPALIVALGATAARSLLGKAIAVQDHRGRIAPGDQAAGRPALLITTHPAALLRLPPTERADAFDRLVNDLRLAAPYGLSRSMEATVMASTAERITGSGVILNSGE
;
A
#
# COMPACT_ATOMS: atom_id res chain seq x y z
N MET A 1 -6.98 9.65 -10.56
CA MET A 1 -5.99 8.55 -10.45
C MET A 1 -5.40 8.55 -9.03
N VAL A 2 -5.31 7.40 -8.34
CA VAL A 2 -5.00 7.31 -6.88
C VAL A 2 -3.54 6.94 -6.49
N ARG A 3 -2.68 6.56 -7.45
CA ARG A 3 -1.22 6.28 -7.27
C ARG A 3 -0.87 5.62 -5.92
N PRO A 4 -1.39 4.44 -5.57
CA PRO A 4 -1.13 3.80 -4.27
C PRO A 4 0.34 3.47 -4.06
N ALA A 5 0.78 3.38 -2.81
CA ALA A 5 2.08 2.78 -2.47
C ALA A 5 1.99 1.25 -2.34
N LEU A 6 0.80 0.74 -2.00
CA LEU A 6 0.48 -0.67 -1.87
C LEU A 6 -0.91 -0.96 -2.46
N ILE A 7 -1.02 -2.05 -3.20
CA ILE A 7 -2.31 -2.65 -3.58
C ILE A 7 -2.52 -3.92 -2.75
N VAL A 8 -3.72 -4.09 -2.22
CA VAL A 8 -4.14 -5.34 -1.55
C VAL A 8 -5.07 -6.11 -2.48
N ALA A 9 -4.62 -7.26 -2.97
CA ALA A 9 -5.38 -8.17 -3.83
C ALA A 9 -6.16 -9.18 -3.00
N LEU A 10 -7.49 -9.01 -2.95
CA LEU A 10 -8.40 -9.90 -2.25
C LEU A 10 -8.78 -11.10 -3.15
N GLY A 11 -8.10 -12.22 -2.96
CA GLY A 11 -8.37 -13.48 -3.65
C GLY A 11 -7.76 -13.60 -5.05
N ALA A 12 -8.06 -14.74 -5.69
CA ALA A 12 -7.38 -15.19 -6.91
C ALA A 12 -7.64 -14.29 -8.11
N THR A 13 -8.88 -13.81 -8.28
CA THR A 13 -9.25 -12.94 -9.40
C THR A 13 -8.49 -11.61 -9.35
N ALA A 14 -8.47 -10.94 -8.19
CA ALA A 14 -7.75 -9.68 -8.03
C ALA A 14 -6.25 -9.85 -8.27
N ALA A 15 -5.65 -10.92 -7.73
CA ALA A 15 -4.24 -11.20 -7.94
C ALA A 15 -3.93 -11.49 -9.42
N ARG A 16 -4.76 -12.28 -10.10
CA ARG A 16 -4.60 -12.57 -11.54
C ARG A 16 -4.68 -11.32 -12.40
N SER A 17 -5.61 -10.41 -12.10
CA SER A 17 -5.74 -9.14 -12.84
C SER A 17 -4.49 -8.27 -12.74
N LEU A 18 -3.77 -8.32 -11.62
CA LEU A 18 -2.55 -7.54 -11.41
C LEU A 18 -1.29 -8.24 -11.94
N LEU A 19 -1.23 -9.57 -11.87
CA LEU A 19 -0.04 -10.36 -12.23
C LEU A 19 -0.08 -10.94 -13.64
N GLY A 20 -1.23 -10.89 -14.32
CA GLY A 20 -1.43 -11.47 -15.66
C GLY A 20 -1.47 -13.00 -15.71
N LYS A 21 -1.30 -13.69 -14.56
CA LYS A 21 -1.31 -15.16 -14.46
C LYS A 21 -2.07 -15.64 -13.24
N ALA A 22 -2.57 -16.87 -13.32
CA ALA A 22 -3.17 -17.53 -12.17
C ALA A 22 -2.08 -17.84 -11.13
N ILE A 23 -2.42 -17.61 -9.85
CA ILE A 23 -1.57 -17.95 -8.71
C ILE A 23 -2.39 -18.60 -7.62
N ALA A 24 -1.77 -19.48 -6.84
CA ALA A 24 -2.38 -20.06 -5.64
C ALA A 24 -2.33 -19.04 -4.50
N VAL A 25 -3.48 -18.49 -4.12
CA VAL A 25 -3.56 -17.44 -3.07
C VAL A 25 -2.93 -17.91 -1.76
N GLN A 26 -3.11 -19.18 -1.39
CA GLN A 26 -2.60 -19.70 -0.12
C GLN A 26 -1.07 -19.70 -0.04
N ASP A 27 -0.38 -19.88 -1.17
CA ASP A 27 1.09 -19.94 -1.21
C ASP A 27 1.74 -18.55 -1.10
N HIS A 28 0.98 -17.52 -1.48
CA HIS A 28 1.47 -16.14 -1.62
C HIS A 28 0.88 -15.17 -0.60
N ARG A 29 -0.16 -15.56 0.14
CA ARG A 29 -0.84 -14.68 1.10
C ARG A 29 0.07 -14.28 2.27
N GLY A 30 -0.21 -13.13 2.87
CA GLY A 30 0.49 -12.66 4.07
C GLY A 30 1.94 -12.27 3.83
N ARG A 31 2.30 -11.92 2.58
CA ARG A 31 3.63 -11.44 2.19
C ARG A 31 3.50 -10.24 1.28
N ILE A 32 4.38 -9.26 1.46
CA ILE A 32 4.47 -8.09 0.58
C ILE A 32 5.45 -8.41 -0.53
N ALA A 33 4.96 -8.45 -1.77
CA ALA A 33 5.80 -8.41 -2.95
C ALA A 33 6.24 -6.96 -3.17
N PRO A 34 7.56 -6.68 -3.24
CA PRO A 34 8.06 -5.34 -3.43
C PRO A 34 7.61 -4.78 -4.79
N GLY A 35 7.23 -3.51 -4.78
CA GLY A 35 6.97 -2.73 -5.98
C GLY A 35 8.25 -2.07 -6.51
N ASP A 36 8.07 -1.23 -7.53
CA ASP A 36 9.10 -0.37 -8.10
C ASP A 36 8.52 1.03 -8.24
N GLN A 37 8.76 1.86 -7.23
CA GLN A 37 8.20 3.20 -7.15
C GLN A 37 8.74 4.13 -8.24
N ALA A 38 9.98 3.90 -8.69
CA ALA A 38 10.57 4.66 -9.79
C ALA A 38 9.86 4.36 -11.12
N ALA A 39 9.42 3.11 -11.33
CA ALA A 39 8.59 2.72 -12.45
C ALA A 39 7.07 2.88 -12.20
N GLY A 40 6.67 3.51 -11.08
CA GLY A 40 5.26 3.72 -10.74
C GLY A 40 4.47 2.44 -10.42
N ARG A 41 5.16 1.35 -10.08
CA ARG A 41 4.56 0.05 -9.72
C ARG A 41 4.44 -0.06 -8.18
N PRO A 42 3.23 -0.05 -7.61
CA PRO A 42 3.05 -0.20 -6.17
C PRO A 42 3.50 -1.58 -5.68
N ALA A 43 3.79 -1.66 -4.38
CA ALA A 43 3.93 -2.96 -3.72
C ALA A 43 2.59 -3.73 -3.79
N LEU A 44 2.65 -5.05 -3.63
CA LEU A 44 1.48 -5.91 -3.71
C LEU A 44 1.40 -6.84 -2.49
N LEU A 45 0.25 -6.82 -1.81
CA LEU A 45 -0.13 -7.79 -0.79
C LEU A 45 -1.26 -8.65 -1.35
N ILE A 46 -1.10 -9.96 -1.35
CA ILE A 46 -2.18 -10.91 -1.68
C ILE A 46 -2.77 -11.45 -0.38
N THR A 47 -4.09 -11.60 -0.33
CA THR A 47 -4.76 -12.28 0.79
C THR A 47 -6.04 -12.98 0.34
N THR A 48 -6.67 -13.70 1.25
CA THR A 48 -7.96 -14.38 1.03
C THR A 48 -9.08 -13.36 0.83
N HIS A 49 -9.99 -13.64 -0.11
CA HIS A 49 -11.17 -12.79 -0.30
C HIS A 49 -12.16 -12.96 0.87
N PRO A 50 -12.71 -11.89 1.48
CA PRO A 50 -13.59 -11.99 2.64
C PRO A 50 -14.82 -12.89 2.42
N ALA A 51 -15.42 -12.85 1.23
CA ALA A 51 -16.55 -13.72 0.89
C ALA A 51 -16.24 -15.22 0.96
N ALA A 52 -14.98 -15.64 0.85
CA ALA A 52 -14.60 -17.05 0.99
C ALA A 52 -14.74 -17.53 2.44
N LEU A 53 -14.49 -16.66 3.43
CA LEU A 53 -14.66 -16.97 4.86
C LEU A 53 -16.12 -17.28 5.19
N LEU A 54 -17.06 -16.67 4.45
CA LEU A 54 -18.49 -16.90 4.63
C LEU A 54 -18.96 -18.30 4.22
N ARG A 55 -18.13 -19.03 3.48
CA ARG A 55 -18.40 -20.39 3.01
C ARG A 55 -17.74 -21.47 3.87
N LEU A 56 -16.92 -21.06 4.85
CA LEU A 56 -16.27 -21.99 5.77
C LEU A 56 -17.25 -22.50 6.83
N PRO A 57 -16.99 -23.70 7.40
CA PRO A 57 -17.65 -24.16 8.60
C PRO A 57 -17.54 -23.11 9.73
N PRO A 58 -18.57 -22.96 10.59
CA PRO A 58 -18.53 -22.02 11.70
C PRO A 58 -17.30 -22.17 12.60
N THR A 59 -16.83 -23.40 12.78
CA THR A 59 -15.64 -23.76 13.58
C THR A 59 -14.33 -23.21 13.01
N GLU A 60 -14.25 -22.94 11.71
CA GLU A 60 -13.02 -22.46 11.05
C GLU A 60 -13.05 -20.96 10.75
N ARG A 61 -14.22 -20.32 10.84
CA ARG A 61 -14.44 -18.95 10.38
C ARG A 61 -13.64 -17.93 11.20
N ALA A 62 -13.58 -18.11 12.51
CA ALA A 62 -12.84 -17.21 13.41
C ALA A 62 -11.34 -17.20 13.05
N ASP A 63 -10.71 -18.37 12.98
CA ASP A 63 -9.30 -18.50 12.60
C ASP A 63 -9.01 -17.97 11.20
N ALA A 64 -9.94 -18.16 10.25
CA ALA A 64 -9.81 -17.61 8.90
C ALA A 64 -9.92 -16.08 8.88
N PHE A 65 -10.79 -15.51 9.72
CA PHE A 65 -10.90 -14.07 9.90
C PHE A 65 -9.64 -13.48 10.54
N ASP A 66 -9.11 -14.11 11.59
CA ASP A 66 -7.86 -13.67 12.23
C ASP A 66 -6.67 -13.71 11.26
N ARG A 67 -6.59 -14.74 10.42
CA ARG A 67 -5.59 -14.81 9.34
C ARG A 67 -5.77 -13.69 8.32
N LEU A 68 -6.99 -13.33 7.93
CA LEU A 68 -7.25 -12.19 7.04
C LEU A 68 -6.80 -10.87 7.71
N VAL A 69 -7.17 -10.66 8.98
CA VAL A 69 -6.78 -9.46 9.74
C VAL A 69 -5.26 -9.38 9.88
N ASN A 70 -4.58 -10.49 10.15
CA ASN A 70 -3.13 -10.53 10.26
C ASN A 70 -2.44 -10.16 8.95
N ASP A 71 -2.95 -10.61 7.80
CA ASP A 71 -2.44 -10.15 6.51
C ASP A 71 -2.66 -8.64 6.33
N LEU A 72 -3.86 -8.12 6.65
CA LEU A 72 -4.20 -6.71 6.50
C LEU A 72 -3.37 -5.79 7.42
N ARG A 73 -2.94 -6.27 8.59
CA ARG A 73 -2.02 -5.52 9.46
C ARG A 73 -0.68 -5.22 8.76
N LEU A 74 -0.24 -6.05 7.81
CA LEU A 74 0.96 -5.77 7.01
C LEU A 74 0.79 -4.53 6.13
N ALA A 75 -0.45 -4.15 5.79
CA ALA A 75 -0.75 -2.95 5.02
C ALA A 75 -0.78 -1.66 5.87
N ALA A 76 -0.85 -1.76 7.21
CA ALA A 76 -0.98 -0.61 8.09
C ALA A 76 0.13 0.46 7.91
N PRO A 77 1.42 0.09 7.74
CA PRO A 77 2.48 1.07 7.47
C PRO A 77 2.25 1.89 6.19
N TYR A 78 1.53 1.35 5.20
CA TYR A 78 1.24 2.01 3.92
C TYR A 78 0.01 2.92 3.98
N GLY A 79 -0.82 2.80 5.02
CA GLY A 79 -2.04 3.60 5.21
C GLY A 79 -1.83 4.89 6.01
N LEU A 80 -0.70 5.02 6.71
CA LEU A 80 -0.44 6.14 7.65
C LEU A 80 0.49 7.23 7.13
N SER A 81 0.95 7.16 5.88
CA SER A 81 1.81 8.21 5.33
C SER A 81 1.44 8.56 3.90
N ARG A 82 0.67 9.64 3.77
CA ARG A 82 0.70 10.55 2.61
C ARG A 82 0.38 11.99 2.95
N SER A 83 -0.13 12.27 4.15
CA SER A 83 -0.27 13.63 4.67
C SER A 83 1.07 14.23 5.10
N MET A 84 2.11 13.43 5.39
CA MET A 84 3.35 13.97 5.97
C MET A 84 4.41 14.33 4.91
N GLU A 85 4.68 13.48 3.93
CA GLU A 85 5.70 13.76 2.89
C GLU A 85 5.26 14.88 1.92
N ALA A 86 3.98 14.95 1.55
CA ALA A 86 3.46 16.04 0.73
C ALA A 86 3.47 17.38 1.48
N THR A 87 3.13 17.39 2.77
CA THR A 87 3.16 18.59 3.62
C THR A 87 4.59 19.05 3.92
N VAL A 88 5.54 18.14 4.17
CA VAL A 88 6.95 18.49 4.42
C VAL A 88 7.61 19.08 3.16
N MET A 89 7.30 18.55 1.97
CA MET A 89 7.82 19.09 0.71
C MET A 89 7.15 20.43 0.32
N ALA A 90 5.83 20.56 0.51
CA ALA A 90 5.12 21.83 0.26
C ALA A 90 5.56 22.95 1.22
N SER A 91 5.71 22.64 2.52
CA SER A 91 6.22 23.59 3.54
C SER A 91 7.67 24.01 3.28
N THR A 92 8.50 23.10 2.77
CA THR A 92 9.90 23.41 2.45
C THR A 92 10.00 24.31 1.23
N ALA A 93 9.16 24.10 0.20
CA ALA A 93 9.09 24.99 -0.96
C ALA A 93 8.59 26.41 -0.59
N GLU A 94 7.61 26.54 0.32
CA GLU A 94 7.15 27.85 0.81
C GLU A 94 8.21 28.59 1.63
N ARG A 95 9.00 27.89 2.46
CA ARG A 95 10.11 28.51 3.21
C ARG A 95 11.26 28.98 2.30
N ILE A 96 11.51 28.29 1.20
CA ILE A 96 12.57 28.64 0.25
C ILE A 96 12.17 29.88 -0.57
N THR A 97 10.91 30.02 -0.94
CA THR A 97 10.42 31.18 -1.73
C THR A 97 10.12 32.41 -0.86
N GLY A 98 9.81 32.24 0.43
CA GLY A 98 9.55 33.34 1.36
C GLY A 98 10.80 34.07 1.88
N SER A 99 12.00 33.52 1.66
CA SER A 99 13.26 34.18 2.03
C SER A 99 13.82 34.97 0.83
N GLY A 100 13.09 36.01 0.45
CA GLY A 100 13.56 37.00 -0.52
C GLY A 100 14.84 37.68 -0.03
N VAL A 101 15.94 37.37 -0.70
CA VAL A 101 16.98 38.30 -1.18
C VAL A 101 17.09 39.63 -0.41
N ILE A 102 18.17 39.79 0.36
CA ILE A 102 18.92 41.06 0.34
C ILE A 102 20.25 40.77 -0.35
N LEU A 103 20.30 41.12 -1.64
CA LEU A 103 21.55 41.46 -2.31
C LEU A 103 22.10 42.68 -1.58
N ASN A 104 23.32 42.59 -1.03
CA ASN A 104 24.14 43.78 -0.86
C ASN A 104 25.42 43.61 -1.68
N SER A 105 25.51 44.45 -2.70
CA SER A 105 26.65 44.68 -3.56
C SER A 105 27.59 45.70 -2.90
N GLY A 106 28.91 45.57 -3.11
CA GLY A 106 29.94 46.55 -2.76
C GLY A 106 30.47 46.38 -1.33
N GLU A 107 31.78 46.32 -1.06
CA GLU A 107 33.00 46.73 -1.79
C GLU A 107 34.09 45.65 -1.71
#